data_AF-A0A2V8GUX9-F1
#
_entry.id   AF-A0A2V8GUX9-F1
#
_cell.length_a   1.000
_cell.length_b   1.000
_cell.length_c   1.000
_cell.angle_alpha   90.00
_cell.angle_beta   90.00
_cell.angle_gamma   90.00
#
_symmetry.space_group_name_H-M   'P 1'
#
loop_
_entity.id
_entity.type
_entity.pdbx_description
1 polymer ?
#
loop_
_entity_poly.entity_id
_entity_poly.type
_entity_poly.pdbx_seq_one_letter_code
_entity_poly.pdbx_strand_id
1 'polypeptide(L)'
;MPIRRVYDPGEFADELAGNRAAGFNSYLPVRAKMHVTVPRPGMKIPVAGLDVNIVSSAGELTTNPVPGVRPAANPICANAKEREQDNTPNNYESIGMTIDFGKFRYLDLTDLTWNQEMQLVCPRNLLGTFQLYRTTRHGTDWAGSEALVHTVRPRVAVMNNNPTKGGTPGTFQIVKSSPGLEDFWQLHYSEFVAKDVQSPDNFIANFTKEDGGNHIKVTARSDGSFTVKNGRNGFTKEYRATGNATPSTR
;
A
#
# COMPACT_ATOMS: atom_id res chain seq x y z
N MET A 1 14.31 2.93 20.93
CA MET A 1 14.33 4.30 20.35
C MET A 1 13.24 5.11 21.02
N PRO A 2 13.47 6.36 21.44
CA PRO A 2 12.40 7.21 21.96
C PRO A 2 11.39 7.55 20.85
N ILE A 3 10.09 7.36 21.11
CA ILE A 3 9.02 7.77 20.20
C ILE A 3 8.78 9.26 20.39
N ARG A 4 9.16 10.09 19.40
CA ARG A 4 9.06 11.55 19.50
C ARG A 4 7.66 12.09 19.14
N ARG A 5 6.97 11.43 18.21
CA ARG A 5 5.66 11.86 17.69
C ARG A 5 4.89 10.64 17.22
N VAL A 6 3.57 10.68 17.38
CA VAL A 6 2.65 9.68 16.84
C VAL A 6 1.67 10.34 15.89
N TYR A 7 1.41 9.68 14.76
CA TYR A 7 0.31 10.01 13.86
C TYR A 7 -0.80 9.00 14.10
N ASP A 8 -1.97 9.49 14.50
CA ASP A 8 -3.10 8.71 14.97
C ASP A 8 -4.38 9.35 14.46
N PRO A 9 -5.33 8.58 13.90
CA PRO A 9 -6.48 9.13 13.18
C PRO A 9 -7.46 9.91 14.06
N GLY A 10 -7.28 9.91 15.39
CA GLY A 10 -8.10 10.70 16.31
C GLY A 10 -8.97 9.84 17.22
N GLU A 11 -10.08 10.42 17.69
CA GLU A 11 -11.06 9.68 18.48
C GLU A 11 -11.83 8.74 17.57
N PHE A 12 -11.86 7.45 17.92
CA PHE A 12 -12.60 6.46 17.14
C PHE A 12 -13.36 5.51 18.07
N ALA A 13 -14.68 5.59 18.01
CA ALA A 13 -15.57 4.94 18.96
C ALA A 13 -15.75 3.43 18.70
N ASP A 14 -15.59 2.96 17.45
CA ASP A 14 -15.85 1.54 17.13
C ASP A 14 -14.78 0.60 17.70
N GLU A 15 -13.61 1.11 18.08
CA GLU A 15 -12.59 0.33 18.79
C GLU A 15 -13.03 0.00 20.23
N LEU A 16 -14.05 0.68 20.76
CA LEU A 16 -14.69 0.30 22.03
C LEU A 16 -15.64 -0.90 21.88
N ALA A 17 -15.87 -1.40 20.66
CA ALA A 17 -16.73 -2.55 20.42
C ALA A 17 -15.98 -3.89 20.47
N GLY A 18 -16.54 -4.83 21.24
CA GLY A 18 -16.10 -6.22 21.27
C GLY A 18 -14.69 -6.43 21.83
N ASN A 19 -13.92 -7.32 21.22
CA ASN A 19 -12.58 -7.70 21.69
C ASN A 19 -11.50 -6.63 21.51
N ARG A 20 -11.80 -5.52 20.85
CA ARG A 20 -10.87 -4.40 20.62
C ARG A 20 -10.79 -3.42 21.79
N ALA A 21 -11.88 -3.33 22.56
CA ALA A 21 -12.05 -2.35 23.62
C ALA A 21 -10.91 -2.36 24.66
N ALA A 22 -10.47 -3.56 25.07
CA ALA A 22 -9.39 -3.69 26.03
C ALA A 22 -8.07 -3.10 25.52
N GLY A 23 -7.73 -3.37 24.24
CA GLY A 23 -6.54 -2.83 23.60
C GLY A 23 -6.61 -1.30 23.48
N PHE A 24 -7.73 -0.79 22.97
CA PHE A 24 -7.92 0.66 22.81
C PHE A 24 -7.90 1.40 24.15
N ASN A 25 -8.61 0.90 25.17
CA ASN A 25 -8.60 1.49 26.51
C ASN A 25 -7.21 1.48 27.17
N SER A 26 -6.38 0.47 26.87
CA SER A 26 -4.99 0.43 27.34
C SER A 26 -4.09 1.45 26.63
N TYR A 27 -4.42 1.81 25.39
CA TYR A 27 -3.69 2.78 24.58
C TYR A 27 -3.99 4.23 24.98
N LEU A 28 -5.23 4.58 25.32
CA LEU A 28 -5.66 5.95 25.60
C LEU A 28 -4.79 6.69 26.65
N PRO A 29 -4.44 6.11 27.82
CA PRO A 29 -3.59 6.78 28.80
C PRO A 29 -2.15 7.00 28.31
N VAL A 30 -1.67 6.16 27.39
CA VAL A 30 -0.35 6.33 26.78
C VAL A 30 -0.43 7.43 25.75
N ARG A 31 -1.43 7.42 24.86
CA ARG A 31 -1.69 8.45 23.86
C ARG A 31 -1.75 9.85 24.46
N ALA A 32 -2.42 10.01 25.61
CA ALA A 32 -2.54 11.28 26.33
C ALA A 32 -1.20 11.88 26.78
N LYS A 33 -0.13 11.07 26.86
CA LYS A 33 1.23 11.50 27.23
C LYS A 33 2.14 11.71 26.01
N MET A 34 1.68 11.35 24.81
CA MET A 34 2.47 11.44 23.59
C MET A 34 2.23 12.75 22.85
N HIS A 35 3.21 13.18 22.05
CA HIS A 35 3.01 14.24 21.07
C HIS A 35 2.25 13.67 19.86
N VAL A 36 0.92 13.75 19.89
CA VAL A 36 0.06 13.21 18.83
C VAL A 36 -0.23 14.28 17.77
N THR A 37 -0.25 13.86 16.51
CA THR A 37 -0.76 14.64 15.39
C THR A 37 -1.85 13.85 14.69
N VAL A 38 -3.04 14.44 14.55
CA VAL A 38 -4.13 13.83 13.78
C VAL A 38 -3.92 14.17 12.31
N PRO A 39 -3.55 13.19 11.45
CA PRO A 39 -3.32 13.46 10.04
C PRO A 39 -4.63 13.69 9.32
N ARG A 40 -4.60 14.54 8.30
CA ARG A 40 -5.71 14.78 7.37
C ARG A 40 -5.22 14.62 5.94
N PRO A 41 -6.08 14.20 5.00
CA PRO A 41 -5.71 14.19 3.59
C PRO A 41 -5.17 15.55 3.11
N GLY A 42 -4.12 15.52 2.30
CA GLY A 42 -3.38 16.72 1.85
C GLY A 42 -2.29 17.19 2.82
N MET A 43 -2.23 16.66 4.06
CA MET A 43 -1.14 16.95 5.00
C MET A 43 0.16 16.27 4.56
N LYS A 44 1.30 16.90 4.86
CA LYS A 44 2.62 16.29 4.76
C LYS A 44 3.18 15.87 6.12
N ILE A 45 3.81 14.70 6.17
CA ILE A 45 4.64 14.30 7.32
C ILE A 45 6.07 14.79 7.09
N PRO A 46 6.66 15.61 7.98
CA PRO A 46 8.01 16.11 7.83
C PRO A 46 9.04 15.01 8.10
N VAL A 47 9.55 14.39 7.03
CA VAL A 47 10.70 13.48 7.06
C VAL A 47 11.77 14.03 6.12
N ALA A 48 12.96 14.29 6.64
CA ALA A 48 14.04 14.88 5.85
C ALA A 48 14.36 14.02 4.61
N GLY A 49 14.35 14.64 3.44
CA GLY A 49 14.62 13.98 2.16
C GLY A 49 13.45 13.19 1.56
N LEU A 50 12.29 13.13 2.21
CA LEU A 50 11.09 12.46 1.69
C LEU A 50 9.91 13.42 1.58
N ASP A 51 9.14 13.27 0.50
CA ASP A 51 7.82 13.87 0.38
C ASP A 51 6.77 12.83 0.78
N VAL A 52 6.36 12.86 2.05
CA VAL A 52 5.32 11.97 2.60
C VAL A 52 3.99 12.69 2.62
N ASN A 53 3.05 12.30 1.76
CA ASN A 53 1.74 12.94 1.63
C ASN A 53 0.63 12.00 2.11
N ILE A 54 -0.22 12.50 3.02
CA ILE A 54 -1.41 11.79 3.48
C ILE A 54 -2.51 11.91 2.42
N VAL A 55 -3.10 10.79 2.03
CA VAL A 55 -4.18 10.72 1.02
C VAL A 55 -5.49 10.19 1.57
N SER A 56 -5.45 9.51 2.72
CA SER A 56 -6.64 9.13 3.50
C SER A 56 -6.32 9.20 4.99
N SER A 57 -7.31 9.54 5.81
CA SER A 57 -7.25 9.43 7.27
C SER A 57 -8.63 9.69 7.84
N ALA A 58 -9.02 8.94 8.86
CA ALA A 58 -10.24 9.18 9.62
C ALA A 58 -11.52 9.26 8.73
N GLY A 59 -11.65 8.34 7.76
CA GLY A 59 -12.76 8.30 6.81
C GLY A 59 -12.70 9.35 5.69
N GLU A 60 -11.83 10.35 5.81
CA GLU A 60 -11.63 11.39 4.80
C GLU A 60 -10.61 10.94 3.74
N LEU A 61 -10.82 11.37 2.48
CA LEU A 61 -9.92 11.15 1.36
C LEU A 61 -9.47 12.48 0.76
N THR A 62 -8.29 12.49 0.11
CA THR A 62 -7.84 13.67 -0.62
C THR A 62 -8.73 13.88 -1.84
N THR A 63 -9.18 15.12 -2.02
CA THR A 63 -9.93 15.56 -3.21
C THR A 63 -9.04 16.29 -4.21
N ASN A 64 -7.83 16.66 -3.79
CA ASN A 64 -6.82 17.28 -4.63
C ASN A 64 -5.77 16.23 -5.06
N PRO A 65 -5.21 16.36 -6.27
CA PRO A 65 -4.07 15.55 -6.69
C PRO A 65 -2.88 15.73 -5.74
N VAL A 66 -2.15 14.65 -5.49
CA VAL A 66 -0.87 14.70 -4.77
C VAL A 66 0.11 15.64 -5.51
N PRO A 67 0.96 16.41 -4.83
CA PRO A 67 1.91 17.32 -5.48
C PRO A 67 2.69 16.65 -6.62
N GLY A 68 2.80 17.34 -7.75
CA GLY A 68 3.47 16.83 -8.96
C GLY A 68 2.57 15.96 -9.86
N VAL A 69 1.40 15.54 -9.40
CA VAL A 69 0.43 14.79 -10.21
C VAL A 69 -0.47 15.76 -10.97
N ARG A 70 -0.56 15.56 -12.29
CA ARG A 70 -1.58 16.20 -13.12
C ARG A 70 -2.74 15.22 -13.28
N PRO A 71 -3.92 15.51 -12.73
CA PRO A 71 -5.04 14.58 -12.79
C PRO A 71 -5.53 14.46 -14.24
N ALA A 72 -5.48 13.25 -14.77
CA ALA A 72 -6.04 12.91 -16.07
C ALA A 72 -7.29 12.05 -15.88
N ALA A 73 -8.20 12.09 -16.85
CA ALA A 73 -9.32 11.15 -16.90
C ALA A 73 -8.79 9.71 -16.84
N ASN A 74 -9.42 8.89 -16.01
CA ASN A 74 -9.02 7.51 -15.83
C ASN A 74 -9.99 6.58 -16.58
N PRO A 75 -9.60 6.02 -17.73
CA PRO A 75 -10.49 5.18 -18.53
C PRO A 75 -10.87 3.87 -17.83
N ILE A 76 -10.09 3.40 -16.85
CA ILE A 76 -10.39 2.18 -16.08
C ILE A 76 -11.69 2.36 -15.27
N CYS A 77 -12.02 3.60 -14.88
CA CYS A 77 -13.21 3.91 -14.09
C CYS A 77 -14.52 3.58 -14.80
N ALA A 78 -14.54 3.49 -16.13
CA ALA A 78 -15.76 3.16 -16.89
C ALA A 78 -16.33 1.78 -16.53
N ASN A 79 -15.47 0.84 -16.13
CA ASN A 79 -15.86 -0.53 -15.76
C ASN A 79 -15.70 -0.82 -14.26
N ALA A 80 -15.26 0.18 -13.48
CA ALA A 80 -15.01 0.00 -12.07
C ALA A 80 -16.33 -0.20 -11.33
N LYS A 81 -16.36 -1.21 -10.46
CA LYS A 81 -17.54 -1.55 -9.66
C LYS A 81 -17.19 -1.48 -8.19
N GLU A 82 -18.02 -0.77 -7.44
CA GLU A 82 -17.98 -0.79 -5.99
C GLU A 82 -18.35 -2.19 -5.47
N ARG A 83 -17.93 -2.46 -4.23
CA ARG A 83 -18.29 -3.67 -3.49
C ARG A 83 -19.03 -3.30 -2.21
N GLU A 84 -19.82 -4.24 -1.71
CA GLU A 84 -20.29 -4.17 -0.34
C GLU A 84 -19.08 -4.19 0.60
N GLN A 85 -19.06 -3.26 1.55
CA GLN A 85 -17.98 -3.19 2.53
C GLN A 85 -18.17 -4.27 3.59
N ASP A 86 -17.10 -4.95 3.97
CA ASP A 86 -17.16 -5.89 5.08
C ASP A 86 -17.35 -5.18 6.43
N ASN A 87 -17.76 -5.93 7.44
CA ASN A 87 -18.15 -5.40 8.77
C ASN A 87 -16.98 -4.98 9.66
N THR A 88 -15.90 -4.44 9.10
CA THR A 88 -14.72 -3.97 9.82
C THR A 88 -14.54 -2.45 9.66
N PRO A 89 -15.35 -1.65 10.37
CA PRO A 89 -15.45 -0.21 10.15
C PRO A 89 -14.12 0.53 10.36
N ASN A 90 -13.23 0.00 11.21
CA ASN A 90 -11.94 0.61 11.49
C ASN A 90 -11.00 0.70 10.27
N ASN A 91 -11.20 -0.14 9.24
CA ASN A 91 -10.43 -0.07 8.01
C ASN A 91 -10.75 1.19 7.19
N TYR A 92 -11.95 1.76 7.36
CA TYR A 92 -12.37 3.00 6.73
C TYR A 92 -11.56 4.21 7.22
N GLU A 93 -10.95 4.08 8.40
CA GLU A 93 -10.17 5.11 9.09
C GLU A 93 -8.67 5.09 8.74
N SER A 94 -8.28 4.17 7.86
CA SER A 94 -6.90 3.90 7.48
C SER A 94 -6.14 5.14 7.01
N ILE A 95 -4.95 5.35 7.59
CA ILE A 95 -4.02 6.39 7.16
C ILE A 95 -3.26 5.90 5.93
N GLY A 96 -3.68 6.34 4.75
CA GLY A 96 -3.02 6.06 3.49
C GLY A 96 -2.05 7.18 3.12
N MET A 97 -0.93 6.80 2.50
CA MET A 97 0.12 7.73 2.14
C MET A 97 0.80 7.41 0.81
N THR A 98 1.32 8.46 0.19
CA THR A 98 2.32 8.38 -0.87
C THR A 98 3.66 8.85 -0.32
N ILE A 99 4.74 8.20 -0.69
CA ILE A 99 6.10 8.53 -0.26
C ILE A 99 6.98 8.66 -1.49
N ASP A 100 7.45 9.87 -1.75
CA ASP A 100 8.36 10.16 -2.85
C ASP A 100 9.78 10.41 -2.30
N PHE A 101 10.77 9.75 -2.90
CA PHE A 101 12.20 9.95 -2.67
C PHE A 101 12.88 10.24 -4.01
N GLY A 102 13.05 11.53 -4.33
CA GLY A 102 13.48 11.94 -5.67
C GLY A 102 12.50 11.43 -6.72
N LYS A 103 12.94 10.55 -7.61
CA LYS A 103 12.12 9.92 -8.66
C LYS A 103 11.48 8.59 -8.25
N PHE A 104 11.82 8.04 -7.09
CA PHE A 104 11.19 6.82 -6.58
C PHE A 104 9.91 7.17 -5.84
N ARG A 105 8.79 6.55 -6.21
CA ARG A 105 7.47 6.76 -5.61
C ARG A 105 6.93 5.45 -5.05
N TYR A 106 6.49 5.47 -3.79
CA TYR A 106 5.92 4.35 -3.06
C TYR A 106 4.49 4.66 -2.61
N LEU A 107 3.59 3.69 -2.82
CA LEU A 107 2.20 3.74 -2.38
C LEU A 107 1.97 2.75 -1.22
N ASP A 108 1.48 3.28 -0.09
CA ASP A 108 1.01 2.49 1.06
C ASP A 108 -0.34 3.03 1.52
N LEU A 109 -1.42 2.32 1.18
CA LEU A 109 -2.77 2.68 1.63
C LEU A 109 -3.16 1.94 2.91
N THR A 110 -2.22 1.23 3.55
CA THR A 110 -2.46 0.42 4.76
C THR A 110 -3.64 -0.53 4.55
N ASP A 111 -4.71 -0.45 5.35
CA ASP A 111 -5.87 -1.32 5.25
C ASP A 111 -7.10 -0.61 4.64
N LEU A 112 -6.88 0.44 3.83
CA LEU A 112 -7.96 1.18 3.16
C LEU A 112 -8.87 0.26 2.33
N THR A 113 -10.09 0.70 2.11
CA THR A 113 -11.15 -0.14 1.53
C THR A 113 -11.31 0.02 0.02
N TRP A 114 -11.80 -1.03 -0.65
CA TRP A 114 -12.02 -1.09 -2.11
C TRP A 114 -12.68 0.18 -2.68
N ASN A 115 -13.77 0.64 -2.07
CA ASN A 115 -14.52 1.79 -2.58
C ASN A 115 -13.76 3.11 -2.35
N GLN A 116 -13.05 3.25 -1.22
CA GLN A 116 -12.22 4.43 -0.96
C GLN A 116 -11.02 4.50 -1.90
N GLU A 117 -10.40 3.37 -2.21
CA GLU A 117 -9.35 3.29 -3.22
C GLU A 117 -9.84 3.77 -4.59
N MET A 118 -11.05 3.37 -5.00
CA MET A 118 -11.66 3.84 -6.24
C MET A 118 -11.86 5.36 -6.24
N GLN A 119 -12.30 5.95 -5.13
CA GLN A 119 -12.50 7.40 -5.02
C GLN A 119 -11.19 8.19 -5.17
N LEU A 120 -10.04 7.59 -4.85
CA LEU A 120 -8.73 8.23 -5.06
C LEU A 120 -8.29 8.26 -6.53
N VAL A 121 -8.90 7.43 -7.38
CA VAL A 121 -8.49 7.28 -8.79
C VAL A 121 -9.60 7.49 -9.81
N CYS A 122 -10.85 7.65 -9.36
CA CYS A 122 -12.02 7.84 -10.21
C CYS A 122 -12.78 9.13 -9.87
N PRO A 123 -13.21 9.91 -10.87
CA PRO A 123 -13.04 9.70 -12.33
C PRO A 123 -11.64 10.10 -12.85
N ARG A 124 -10.77 10.64 -11.98
CA ARG A 124 -9.42 11.09 -12.33
C ARG A 124 -8.39 10.50 -11.38
N ASN A 125 -7.21 10.19 -11.89
CA ASN A 125 -6.10 9.71 -11.06
C ASN A 125 -5.54 10.85 -10.20
N LEU A 126 -5.77 10.83 -8.88
CA LEU A 126 -5.23 11.81 -7.94
C LEU A 126 -3.83 11.43 -7.39
N LEU A 127 -3.42 10.16 -7.53
CA LEU A 127 -2.21 9.61 -6.90
C LEU A 127 -0.99 9.59 -7.85
N GLY A 128 -1.23 9.46 -9.15
CA GLY A 128 -0.21 9.26 -10.16
C GLY A 128 0.17 7.78 -10.32
N THR A 129 1.40 7.50 -10.77
CA THR A 129 1.95 6.15 -10.89
C THR A 129 3.12 5.94 -9.93
N PHE A 130 3.46 4.67 -9.68
CA PHE A 130 4.40 4.31 -8.61
C PHE A 130 5.43 3.27 -9.05
N GLN A 131 6.62 3.31 -8.44
CA GLN A 131 7.62 2.26 -8.61
C GLN A 131 7.29 1.06 -7.72
N LEU A 132 6.77 1.32 -6.51
CA LEU A 132 6.43 0.30 -5.53
C LEU A 132 5.02 0.50 -4.99
N TYR A 133 4.27 -0.60 -4.93
CA TYR A 133 2.98 -0.69 -4.26
C TYR A 133 3.03 -1.77 -3.17
N ARG A 134 2.71 -1.42 -1.93
CA ARG A 134 2.40 -2.42 -0.91
C ARG A 134 0.91 -2.72 -1.00
N THR A 135 0.55 -3.99 -1.12
CA THR A 135 -0.87 -4.37 -1.24
C THR A 135 -1.69 -3.78 -0.11
N THR A 136 -2.76 -3.06 -0.44
CA THR A 136 -3.70 -2.60 0.57
C THR A 136 -4.33 -3.81 1.25
N ARG A 137 -4.52 -3.70 2.56
CA ARG A 137 -5.25 -4.66 3.39
C ARG A 137 -4.80 -6.09 3.18
N HIS A 138 -3.48 -6.28 3.20
CA HIS A 138 -2.80 -7.57 3.04
C HIS A 138 -3.00 -8.24 1.68
N GLY A 139 -3.67 -7.61 0.72
CA GLY A 139 -4.12 -8.28 -0.49
C GLY A 139 -5.33 -9.18 -0.24
N THR A 140 -6.41 -8.61 0.27
CA THR A 140 -7.71 -9.28 0.44
C THR A 140 -8.69 -8.85 -0.64
N ASP A 141 -9.79 -9.57 -0.80
CA ASP A 141 -10.85 -9.20 -1.75
C ASP A 141 -11.65 -7.94 -1.34
N TRP A 142 -11.32 -7.31 -0.20
CA TRP A 142 -11.94 -6.09 0.31
C TRP A 142 -11.16 -4.81 -0.02
N ALA A 143 -10.02 -4.94 -0.70
CA ALA A 143 -9.14 -3.83 -1.10
C ALA A 143 -8.34 -4.23 -2.35
N GLY A 144 -7.40 -3.39 -2.78
CA GLY A 144 -6.63 -3.61 -4.00
C GLY A 144 -7.50 -3.63 -5.25
N SER A 145 -8.44 -2.69 -5.35
CA SER A 145 -9.35 -2.59 -6.50
C SER A 145 -8.60 -2.56 -7.83
N GLU A 146 -9.16 -3.22 -8.85
CA GLU A 146 -8.57 -3.20 -10.20
C GLU A 146 -8.41 -1.76 -10.70
N ALA A 147 -9.41 -0.91 -10.42
CA ALA A 147 -9.35 0.52 -10.68
C ALA A 147 -8.11 1.18 -10.07
N LEU A 148 -7.82 0.95 -8.79
CA LEU A 148 -6.61 1.48 -8.16
C LEU A 148 -5.35 0.89 -8.80
N VAL A 149 -5.18 -0.43 -8.73
CA VAL A 149 -3.91 -1.10 -9.03
C VAL A 149 -3.52 -0.88 -10.50
N HIS A 150 -4.48 -0.97 -11.43
CA HIS A 150 -4.19 -0.74 -12.85
C HIS A 150 -3.99 0.74 -13.20
N THR A 151 -4.49 1.66 -12.38
CA THR A 151 -4.27 3.10 -12.56
C THR A 151 -2.92 3.54 -12.05
N VAL A 152 -2.51 3.01 -10.89
CA VAL A 152 -1.23 3.36 -10.26
C VAL A 152 -0.04 2.65 -10.90
N ARG A 153 -0.29 1.60 -11.70
CA ARG A 153 0.68 0.92 -12.58
C ARG A 153 2.02 0.65 -11.88
N PRO A 154 2.03 -0.04 -10.73
CA PRO A 154 3.26 -0.31 -10.00
C PRO A 154 4.22 -1.14 -10.85
N ARG A 155 5.51 -0.79 -10.83
CA ARG A 155 6.55 -1.67 -11.39
C ARG A 155 6.74 -2.90 -10.53
N VAL A 156 6.68 -2.74 -9.21
CA VAL A 156 6.78 -3.85 -8.25
C VAL A 156 5.66 -3.74 -7.23
N ALA A 157 5.07 -4.88 -6.90
CA ALA A 157 4.16 -5.00 -5.76
C ALA A 157 4.77 -5.88 -4.67
N VAL A 158 4.54 -5.55 -3.40
CA VAL A 158 4.91 -6.38 -2.24
C VAL A 158 3.66 -6.68 -1.43
N MET A 159 3.30 -7.96 -1.35
CA MET A 159 2.17 -8.42 -0.54
C MET A 159 2.57 -8.65 0.91
N ASN A 160 1.91 -7.95 1.82
CA ASN A 160 2.10 -8.07 3.28
C ASN A 160 1.07 -9.01 3.92
N ASN A 161 0.78 -10.13 3.25
CA ASN A 161 -0.09 -11.19 3.75
C ASN A 161 0.60 -12.03 4.82
N ASN A 162 -0.20 -12.83 5.52
CA ASN A 162 0.26 -14.06 6.19
C ASN A 162 -0.34 -15.29 5.45
N PRO A 163 -0.08 -16.54 5.88
CA PRO A 163 -0.61 -17.71 5.17
C PRO A 163 -2.13 -17.76 5.03
N THR A 164 -2.88 -17.20 5.99
CA THR A 164 -4.34 -17.26 6.10
C THR A 164 -5.02 -15.88 6.20
N LYS A 165 -4.31 -14.79 5.91
CA LYS A 165 -4.79 -13.40 5.92
C LYS A 165 -4.21 -12.65 4.73
N GLY A 166 -5.08 -12.29 3.80
CA GLY A 166 -4.65 -11.75 2.51
C GLY A 166 -4.12 -12.83 1.57
N GLY A 167 -3.58 -12.45 0.42
CA GLY A 167 -3.20 -13.41 -0.62
C GLY A 167 -4.38 -14.13 -1.26
N THR A 168 -5.51 -13.45 -1.42
CA THR A 168 -6.71 -14.04 -2.04
C THR A 168 -6.53 -14.23 -3.56
N PRO A 169 -7.26 -15.18 -4.19
CA PRO A 169 -7.19 -15.39 -5.64
C PRO A 169 -7.44 -14.10 -6.46
N GLY A 170 -8.41 -13.28 -6.04
CA GLY A 170 -8.74 -12.02 -6.70
C GLY A 170 -7.58 -11.02 -6.66
N THR A 171 -6.88 -10.92 -5.54
CA THR A 171 -5.69 -10.08 -5.41
C THR A 171 -4.59 -10.51 -6.37
N PHE A 172 -4.30 -11.81 -6.44
CA PHE A 172 -3.29 -12.32 -7.38
C PHE A 172 -3.66 -12.00 -8.83
N GLN A 173 -4.93 -12.18 -9.20
CA GLN A 173 -5.41 -11.85 -10.54
C GLN A 173 -5.22 -10.37 -10.86
N ILE A 174 -5.65 -9.47 -9.98
CA ILE A 174 -5.59 -8.02 -10.20
C ILE A 174 -4.14 -7.53 -10.26
N VAL A 175 -3.31 -7.92 -9.28
CA VAL A 175 -1.93 -7.45 -9.22
C VAL A 175 -1.13 -7.99 -10.40
N LYS A 176 -1.18 -9.30 -10.68
CA LYS A 176 -0.41 -9.89 -11.79
C LYS A 176 -0.84 -9.39 -13.18
N SER A 177 -2.08 -8.93 -13.34
CA SER A 177 -2.56 -8.31 -14.59
C SER A 177 -2.30 -6.81 -14.68
N SER A 178 -1.74 -6.20 -13.64
CA SER A 178 -1.48 -4.75 -13.61
C SER A 178 -0.53 -4.32 -14.73
N PRO A 179 -0.90 -3.30 -15.53
CA PRO A 179 -0.05 -2.81 -16.61
C PRO A 179 1.31 -2.30 -16.11
N GLY A 180 2.40 -2.88 -16.65
CA GLY A 180 3.76 -2.48 -16.33
C GLY A 180 4.36 -3.13 -15.07
N LEU A 181 3.65 -4.09 -14.45
CA LEU A 181 4.21 -4.88 -13.37
C LEU A 181 5.37 -5.74 -13.89
N GLU A 182 6.51 -5.62 -13.23
CA GLU A 182 7.69 -6.46 -13.47
C GLU A 182 7.71 -7.68 -12.55
N ASP A 183 7.44 -7.49 -11.25
CA ASP A 183 7.41 -8.60 -10.28
C ASP A 183 6.44 -8.35 -9.12
N PHE A 184 5.94 -9.45 -8.59
CA PHE A 184 5.15 -9.49 -7.37
C PHE A 184 5.92 -10.25 -6.28
N TRP A 185 6.15 -9.62 -5.13
CA TRP A 185 6.82 -10.22 -3.98
C TRP A 185 5.83 -10.55 -2.89
N GLN A 186 6.12 -11.57 -2.10
CA GLN A 186 5.24 -12.03 -1.03
C GLN A 186 5.97 -12.13 0.29
N LEU A 187 5.33 -11.59 1.33
CA LEU A 187 5.78 -11.82 2.70
C LEU A 187 5.54 -13.28 3.11
N HIS A 188 4.37 -13.85 2.78
CA HIS A 188 4.09 -15.27 3.04
C HIS A 188 3.50 -15.97 1.81
N TYR A 189 3.77 -17.26 1.70
CA TYR A 189 3.03 -18.19 0.85
C TYR A 189 1.56 -18.17 1.28
N SER A 190 0.64 -17.99 0.33
CA SER A 190 -0.81 -17.95 0.64
C SER A 190 -1.43 -19.35 0.60
N GLU A 191 -2.21 -19.73 1.60
CA GLU A 191 -2.97 -20.99 1.59
C GLU A 191 -4.22 -20.94 0.70
N PHE A 192 -4.59 -19.75 0.20
CA PHE A 192 -5.80 -19.56 -0.61
C PHE A 192 -5.61 -19.82 -2.11
N VAL A 193 -4.38 -20.02 -2.57
CA VAL A 193 -4.08 -20.21 -4.00
C VAL A 193 -3.13 -21.37 -4.24
N ALA A 194 -3.26 -21.97 -5.42
CA ALA A 194 -2.36 -23.03 -5.87
C ALA A 194 -0.92 -22.52 -6.09
N LYS A 195 0.05 -23.44 -6.08
CA LYS A 195 1.48 -23.13 -6.17
C LYS A 195 1.85 -22.31 -7.42
N ASP A 196 1.22 -22.59 -8.55
CA ASP A 196 1.44 -21.88 -9.82
C ASP A 196 0.87 -20.45 -9.84
N VAL A 197 -0.05 -20.14 -8.94
CA VAL A 197 -0.59 -18.79 -8.74
C VAL A 197 0.31 -17.95 -7.83
N GLN A 198 1.18 -18.55 -7.03
CA GLN A 198 2.13 -17.83 -6.18
C GLN A 198 3.18 -17.07 -7.01
N SER A 199 4.00 -16.28 -6.32
CA SER A 199 5.23 -15.70 -6.86
C SER A 199 6.33 -16.76 -6.91
N PRO A 200 7.39 -16.58 -7.72
CA PRO A 200 8.52 -17.50 -7.72
C PRO A 200 9.13 -17.65 -6.32
N ASP A 201 9.69 -18.83 -6.00
CA ASP A 201 10.20 -19.14 -4.66
C ASP A 201 11.16 -18.08 -4.09
N ASN A 202 11.99 -17.51 -4.96
CA ASN A 202 12.95 -16.46 -4.57
C ASN A 202 12.27 -15.19 -4.04
N PHE A 203 11.00 -14.97 -4.35
CA PHE A 203 10.26 -13.76 -4.01
C PHE A 203 9.30 -13.97 -2.82
N ILE A 204 9.29 -15.17 -2.23
CA ILE A 204 8.50 -15.50 -1.05
C ILE A 204 9.42 -15.57 0.18
N ALA A 205 9.16 -14.73 1.18
CA ALA A 205 9.97 -14.67 2.39
C ALA A 205 9.66 -15.80 3.38
N ASN A 206 8.40 -16.23 3.48
CA ASN A 206 7.98 -17.23 4.47
C ASN A 206 7.01 -18.25 3.85
N PHE A 207 7.22 -19.54 4.08
CA PHE A 207 6.45 -20.62 3.44
C PHE A 207 5.48 -21.35 4.37
N THR A 208 5.64 -21.19 5.67
CA THR A 208 4.94 -21.95 6.71
C THR A 208 4.32 -20.99 7.71
N LYS A 209 3.29 -21.44 8.43
CA LYS A 209 2.69 -20.67 9.53
C LYS A 209 3.64 -20.47 10.70
N GLU A 210 4.45 -21.47 10.98
CA GLU A 210 5.56 -21.40 11.94
C GLU A 210 6.81 -21.05 11.13
N ASP A 211 7.15 -19.77 11.07
CA ASP A 211 8.31 -19.27 10.34
C ASP A 211 9.20 -18.39 11.22
N GLY A 212 10.37 -18.05 10.69
CA GLY A 212 11.36 -17.20 11.37
C GLY A 212 11.10 -15.71 11.25
N GLY A 213 9.97 -15.28 10.68
CA GLY A 213 9.63 -13.87 10.46
C GLY A 213 10.55 -13.18 9.46
N ASN A 214 10.88 -13.84 8.35
CA ASN A 214 11.75 -13.24 7.33
C ASN A 214 11.07 -12.03 6.67
N HIS A 215 11.86 -11.06 6.25
CA HIS A 215 11.38 -9.80 5.69
C HIS A 215 11.63 -9.72 4.18
N ILE A 216 10.85 -8.87 3.50
CA ILE A 216 11.21 -8.33 2.19
C ILE A 216 11.78 -6.92 2.42
N LYS A 217 13.03 -6.68 2.01
CA LYS A 217 13.68 -5.37 2.13
C LYS A 217 13.71 -4.67 0.79
N VAL A 218 13.18 -3.46 0.75
CA VAL A 218 13.35 -2.54 -0.38
C VAL A 218 14.41 -1.51 -0.04
N THR A 219 15.34 -1.25 -0.95
CA THR A 219 16.30 -0.13 -0.85
C THR A 219 16.13 0.77 -2.07
N ALA A 220 15.57 1.96 -1.86
CA ALA A 220 15.31 2.93 -2.92
C ALA A 220 16.45 3.94 -3.09
N ARG A 221 16.59 4.46 -4.31
CA ARG A 221 17.51 5.55 -4.66
C ARG A 221 16.73 6.72 -5.26
N SER A 222 17.25 7.93 -5.09
CA SER A 222 16.58 9.16 -5.54
C SER A 222 16.48 9.28 -7.07
N ASP A 223 17.20 8.46 -7.83
CA ASP A 223 17.10 8.39 -9.28
C ASP A 223 15.92 7.55 -9.79
N GLY A 224 15.17 6.91 -8.88
CA GLY A 224 14.03 6.04 -9.21
C GLY A 224 14.39 4.57 -9.34
N SER A 225 15.67 4.21 -9.25
CA SER A 225 16.10 2.82 -9.13
C SER A 225 15.91 2.30 -7.70
N PHE A 226 15.74 0.99 -7.56
CA PHE A 226 15.62 0.35 -6.26
C PHE A 226 16.01 -1.12 -6.33
N THR A 227 16.30 -1.71 -5.18
CA THR A 227 16.51 -3.16 -5.04
C THR A 227 15.46 -3.75 -4.11
N VAL A 228 15.10 -5.00 -4.37
CA VAL A 228 14.27 -5.82 -3.46
C VAL A 228 15.07 -7.05 -3.09
N LYS A 229 15.23 -7.28 -1.78
CA LYS A 229 15.94 -8.41 -1.20
C LYS A 229 15.00 -9.25 -0.36
N ASN A 230 15.02 -10.56 -0.59
CA ASN A 230 14.38 -11.53 0.28
C ASN A 230 15.31 -11.87 1.45
N GLY A 231 14.85 -11.60 2.67
CA GLY A 231 15.58 -11.84 3.90
C GLY A 231 15.84 -13.32 4.18
N ARG A 232 15.00 -14.23 3.66
CA ARG A 232 15.12 -15.69 3.86
C ARG A 232 16.32 -16.29 3.16
N ASN A 233 16.52 -15.94 1.88
CA ASN A 233 17.50 -16.60 1.00
C ASN A 233 18.58 -15.65 0.46
N GLY A 234 18.51 -14.35 0.78
CA GLY A 234 19.46 -13.34 0.32
C GLY A 234 19.29 -12.95 -1.16
N PHE A 235 18.37 -13.58 -1.90
CA PHE A 235 18.11 -13.24 -3.30
C PHE A 235 17.76 -11.76 -3.41
N THR A 236 18.41 -11.07 -4.35
CA THR A 236 18.24 -9.63 -4.58
C THR A 236 18.01 -9.39 -6.06
N LYS A 237 16.98 -8.61 -6.39
CA LYS A 237 16.74 -8.11 -7.75
C LYS A 237 16.84 -6.59 -7.76
N GLU A 238 17.51 -6.07 -8.78
CA GLU A 238 17.63 -4.63 -9.03
C GLU A 238 16.67 -4.19 -10.12
N TYR A 239 15.98 -3.09 -9.85
CA TYR A 239 15.08 -2.40 -10.76
C TYR A 239 15.72 -1.08 -11.15
N ARG A 240 16.19 -1.00 -12.39
CA ARG A 240 16.86 0.21 -12.90
C ARG A 240 15.87 1.36 -13.00
N ALA A 241 16.37 2.59 -12.90
CA ALA A 241 15.55 3.76 -13.21
C ALA A 241 15.01 3.63 -14.64
N THR A 242 13.73 3.95 -14.83
CA THR A 242 13.17 4.12 -16.17
C THR A 242 13.84 5.37 -16.75
N GLY A 243 14.82 5.18 -17.64
CA GLY A 243 15.43 6.31 -18.35
C GLY A 243 14.34 7.09 -19.09
N ASN A 244 14.50 8.41 -19.21
CA ASN A 244 13.79 9.14 -20.26
C ASN A 244 14.03 8.36 -21.55
N ALA A 245 12.97 7.83 -22.17
CA ALA A 245 13.06 7.31 -23.51
C ALA A 245 13.65 8.44 -24.37
N THR A 246 14.91 8.30 -24.78
CA THR A 246 15.46 9.11 -25.86
C THR A 246 14.54 8.89 -27.05
N PRO A 247 13.97 9.93 -27.68
CA PRO A 247 13.17 9.75 -28.89
C PRO A 247 14.03 8.99 -29.90
N SER A 248 13.62 7.78 -30.27
CA SER A 248 14.24 7.05 -31.35
C SER A 248 13.96 7.82 -32.64
N THR A 249 14.93 8.60 -33.10
CA THR A 249 14.96 9.09 -34.47
C THR A 249 15.23 7.92 -35.40
N ARG A 250 14.19 7.41 -36.06
CA ARG A 250 14.26 6.85 -37.42
C ARG A 250 12.97 7.16 -38.15
#